data_AF-A0A7G3A3Q7-F1
#
_entry.id   AF-A0A7G3A3Q7-F1
#
_cell.length_a   1.000
_cell.length_b   1.000
_cell.length_c   1.000
_cell.angle_alpha   90.00
_cell.angle_beta   90.00
_cell.angle_gamma   90.00
#
_symmetry.space_group_name_H-M   'P 1'
#
loop_
_entity.id
_entity.type
_entity.pdbx_description
1 polymer ?
#
loop_
_entity_poly.entity_id
_entity_poly.type
_entity_poly.pdbx_seq_one_letter_code
_entity_poly.pdbx_strand_id
1 'polypeptide(L)'
;MLFLLNEQIVDVAIPEIHLSKRWKVLGCGDPGSMRAREALEFVARVVSAHVQEGVAMEVSLVEDLAALIIAKTGANAALFPVKEKRVGEARLTILPETILASLRKRHEHEGQAPDLAQIWPKAA
;
A
#
# COMPACT_ATOMS: atom_id res chain seq x y z
N MET A 1 -7.80 -10.26 -2.43
CA MET A 1 -8.35 -8.91 -2.18
C MET A 1 -7.40 -7.91 -2.80
N LEU A 2 -7.90 -7.08 -3.72
CA LEU A 2 -7.07 -6.07 -4.37
C LEU A 2 -6.72 -4.94 -3.39
N PHE A 3 -5.47 -4.47 -3.47
CA PHE A 3 -4.98 -3.35 -2.70
C PHE A 3 -4.22 -2.38 -3.60
N LEU A 4 -4.48 -1.08 -3.47
CA LEU A 4 -3.71 -0.02 -4.14
C LEU A 4 -2.75 0.65 -3.14
N LEU A 5 -1.45 0.51 -3.36
CA LEU A 5 -0.41 1.23 -2.61
C LEU A 5 0.31 2.20 -3.53
N ASN A 6 0.09 3.50 -3.35
CA ASN A 6 0.50 4.52 -4.31
C ASN A 6 0.07 4.10 -5.72
N GLU A 7 1.01 3.79 -6.61
CA GLU A 7 0.76 3.42 -8.01
C GLU A 7 0.72 1.90 -8.24
N GLN A 8 0.99 1.08 -7.22
CA GLN A 8 1.05 -0.38 -7.37
C GLN A 8 -0.25 -1.04 -6.91
N ILE A 9 -0.77 -1.96 -7.72
CA ILE A 9 -1.92 -2.79 -7.36
C ILE A 9 -1.47 -4.22 -7.16
N VAL A 10 -1.78 -4.78 -5.99
CA VAL A 10 -1.49 -6.17 -5.63
C VAL A 10 -2.75 -6.92 -5.23
N ASP A 11 -2.73 -8.25 -5.32
CA ASP A 11 -3.83 -9.10 -4.88
C ASP A 11 -3.40 -9.92 -3.66
N VAL A 12 -3.96 -9.59 -2.51
CA VAL A 12 -3.70 -10.28 -1.25
C VAL A 12 -4.82 -11.28 -1.00
N ALA A 13 -4.62 -12.55 -1.33
CA ALA A 13 -5.67 -13.57 -1.31
C ALA A 13 -6.36 -13.71 0.06
N ILE A 14 -5.61 -13.65 1.17
CA ILE A 14 -6.14 -13.60 2.54
C ILE A 14 -5.17 -12.77 3.40
N PRO A 15 -5.45 -11.47 3.64
CA PRO A 15 -4.53 -10.54 4.32
C PRO A 15 -4.04 -11.01 5.69
N GLU A 16 -4.94 -11.54 6.52
CA GLU A 16 -4.61 -11.97 7.88
C GLU A 16 -3.68 -13.19 7.88
N ILE A 17 -3.97 -14.18 7.03
CA ILE A 17 -3.13 -15.37 6.89
C ILE A 17 -1.78 -14.98 6.28
N HIS A 18 -1.77 -14.13 5.25
CA HIS A 18 -0.54 -13.60 4.65
C HIS A 18 0.33 -12.93 5.70
N LEU A 19 -0.23 -11.97 6.44
CA LEU A 19 0.48 -11.23 7.48
C LEU A 19 1.00 -12.16 8.58
N SER A 20 0.19 -13.12 9.06
CA SER A 20 0.60 -14.08 10.09
C SER A 20 1.88 -14.87 9.72
N LYS A 21 2.09 -15.14 8.44
CA LYS A 21 3.27 -15.86 7.92
C LYS A 21 4.47 -14.94 7.70
N ARG A 22 4.23 -13.66 7.40
CA ARG A 22 5.23 -12.75 6.83
C ARG A 22 5.71 -11.67 7.80
N TRP A 23 4.96 -11.34 8.85
CA TRP A 23 5.25 -10.17 9.71
C TRP A 23 6.66 -10.15 10.32
N LYS A 24 7.23 -11.33 10.63
CA LYS A 24 8.59 -11.46 11.16
C LYS A 24 9.65 -11.09 10.13
N VAL A 25 9.44 -11.51 8.88
CA VAL A 25 10.32 -11.18 7.74
C VAL A 25 10.16 -9.71 7.36
N LEU A 26 8.92 -9.22 7.37
CA LEU A 26 8.60 -7.80 7.15
C LEU A 26 9.26 -6.91 8.22
N GLY A 27 9.47 -7.43 9.44
CA GLY A 27 10.13 -6.69 10.52
C GLY A 27 9.27 -5.58 11.13
N CYS A 28 7.95 -5.65 10.97
CA CYS A 28 7.03 -4.63 11.48
C CYS A 28 6.84 -4.67 13.01
N GLY A 29 7.30 -5.73 13.69
CA GLY A 29 6.92 -6.04 15.07
C GLY A 29 5.67 -6.93 15.10
N ASP A 30 5.21 -7.32 16.29
CA ASP A 30 4.04 -8.18 16.43
C ASP A 30 2.76 -7.42 16.00
N PRO A 31 2.09 -7.83 14.90
CA PRO A 31 0.86 -7.16 14.49
C PRO A 31 -0.24 -7.29 15.53
N GLY A 32 -0.29 -8.33 16.36
CA GLY A 32 -1.36 -8.53 17.35
C GLY A 32 -1.48 -7.40 18.39
N SER A 33 -0.35 -6.74 18.72
CA SER A 33 -0.28 -5.63 19.67
C SER A 33 -0.19 -4.25 19.02
N MET A 34 -0.03 -4.20 17.70
CA MET A 34 0.19 -2.96 16.94
C MET A 34 -1.12 -2.20 16.68
N ARG A 35 -1.09 -0.89 16.92
CA ARG A 35 -2.17 0.05 16.55
C ARG A 35 -2.10 0.41 15.07
N ALA A 36 -3.23 0.84 14.51
CA ALA A 36 -3.32 1.33 13.13
C ALA A 36 -2.26 2.41 12.81
N ARG A 37 -2.07 3.36 13.72
CA ARG A 37 -1.06 4.42 13.56
C ARG A 37 0.36 3.88 13.46
N GLU A 38 0.74 2.94 14.32
CA GLU A 38 2.09 2.35 14.32
C GLU A 38 2.34 1.56 13.03
N ALA A 39 1.32 0.88 12.50
CA ALA A 39 1.39 0.22 11.21
C ALA A 39 1.65 1.21 10.07
N LEU A 40 0.93 2.33 10.04
CA LEU A 40 1.13 3.37 9.02
C LEU A 40 2.48 4.06 9.14
N GLU A 41 2.97 4.32 10.36
CA GLU A 41 4.31 4.86 10.60
C GLU A 41 5.39 3.87 10.15
N PHE A 42 5.21 2.57 10.37
CA PHE A 42 6.09 1.54 9.83
C PHE A 42 6.10 1.56 8.30
N VAL A 43 4.93 1.51 7.64
CA VAL A 43 4.85 1.52 6.18
C VAL A 43 5.44 2.81 5.61
N ALA A 44 5.15 3.97 6.20
CA ALA A 44 5.71 5.26 5.77
C ALA A 44 7.24 5.25 5.79
N ARG A 45 7.87 4.64 6.80
CA ARG A 45 9.34 4.48 6.86
C ARG A 45 9.87 3.61 5.72
N VAL A 46 9.21 2.47 5.45
CA VAL A 46 9.60 1.57 4.34
C VAL A 46 9.48 2.27 2.99
N VAL A 47 8.35 2.94 2.75
CA VAL A 47 8.11 3.72 1.52
C VAL A 47 9.14 4.86 1.40
N SER A 48 9.43 5.55 2.50
CA SER A 48 10.41 6.65 2.50
C SER A 48 11.81 6.17 2.15
N ALA A 49 12.24 4.99 2.61
CA ALA A 49 13.55 4.42 2.25
C ALA A 49 13.65 4.19 0.74
N HIS A 50 12.65 3.55 0.14
CA HIS A 50 12.59 3.27 -1.30
C HIS A 50 12.55 4.55 -2.14
N VAL A 51 11.78 5.55 -1.70
CA VAL A 51 11.72 6.88 -2.35
C VAL A 51 13.07 7.60 -2.29
N GLN A 52 13.79 7.52 -1.17
CA GLN A 52 15.11 8.14 -1.03
C GLN A 52 16.15 7.47 -1.92
N GLU A 53 16.14 6.15 -1.97
CA GLU A 53 17.03 5.32 -2.80
C GLU A 53 16.66 5.38 -4.29
N GLY A 54 15.43 5.80 -4.63
CA GLY A 54 14.93 5.83 -6.00
C GLY A 54 14.70 4.44 -6.59
N VAL A 55 14.43 3.45 -5.72
CA VAL A 55 14.24 2.05 -6.10
C VAL A 55 12.76 1.68 -5.96
N ALA A 56 12.22 0.99 -6.96
CA ALA A 56 10.86 0.48 -6.91
C ALA A 56 10.74 -0.64 -5.86
N MET A 57 9.66 -0.64 -5.08
CA MET A 57 9.36 -1.74 -4.17
C MET A 57 9.02 -3.00 -4.96
N GLU A 58 9.57 -4.14 -4.52
CA GLU A 58 9.17 -5.44 -5.04
C GLU A 58 7.70 -5.75 -4.73
N VAL A 59 7.04 -6.50 -5.62
CA VAL A 59 5.64 -6.90 -5.46
C VAL A 59 5.41 -7.62 -4.13
N SER A 60 6.32 -8.52 -3.75
CA SER A 60 6.19 -9.28 -2.49
C SER A 60 6.23 -8.39 -1.24
N LEU A 61 7.03 -7.31 -1.28
CA LEU A 61 7.06 -6.32 -0.23
C LEU A 61 5.75 -5.52 -0.20
N VAL A 62 5.22 -5.14 -1.36
CA VAL A 62 3.96 -4.40 -1.45
C VAL A 62 2.79 -5.24 -0.94
N GLU A 63 2.77 -6.55 -1.22
CA GLU A 63 1.81 -7.50 -0.65
C GLU A 63 1.92 -7.58 0.88
N ASP A 64 3.13 -7.66 1.43
CA ASP A 64 3.37 -7.69 2.87
C ASP A 64 2.89 -6.39 3.55
N LEU A 65 3.17 -5.23 2.95
CA LEU A 65 2.71 -3.93 3.44
C LEU A 65 1.18 -3.76 3.32
N ALA A 66 0.60 -4.19 2.20
CA ALA A 66 -0.84 -4.19 1.98
C ALA A 66 -1.56 -5.04 3.02
N ALA A 67 -1.08 -6.26 3.28
CA ALA A 67 -1.65 -7.15 4.28
C ALA A 67 -1.63 -6.50 5.68
N LEU A 68 -0.55 -5.81 6.04
CA LEU A 68 -0.47 -5.06 7.29
C LEU A 68 -1.48 -3.91 7.36
N ILE A 69 -1.60 -3.10 6.30
CA ILE A 69 -2.56 -1.97 6.27
C ILE A 69 -3.99 -2.49 6.36
N ILE A 70 -4.36 -3.50 5.57
CA ILE A 70 -5.71 -4.08 5.59
C ILE A 70 -6.04 -4.58 6.99
N ALA A 71 -5.17 -5.41 7.57
CA ALA A 71 -5.39 -6.01 8.89
C ALA A 71 -5.51 -4.98 10.02
N LYS A 72 -4.93 -3.78 9.85
CA LYS A 72 -4.88 -2.75 10.89
C LYS A 72 -5.88 -1.62 10.71
N THR A 73 -6.35 -1.40 9.49
CA THR A 73 -7.15 -0.21 9.14
C THR A 73 -8.45 -0.55 8.41
N GLY A 74 -8.55 -1.75 7.83
CA GLY A 74 -9.64 -2.14 6.93
C GLY A 74 -9.62 -1.42 5.57
N ALA A 75 -8.65 -0.54 5.32
CA ALA A 75 -8.51 0.14 4.03
C ALA A 75 -7.98 -0.83 2.96
N ASN A 76 -8.39 -0.61 1.71
CA ASN A 76 -7.87 -1.34 0.55
C ASN A 76 -7.13 -0.43 -0.45
N ALA A 77 -6.95 0.83 -0.09
CA ALA A 77 -6.19 1.79 -0.85
C ALA A 77 -5.47 2.74 0.11
N ALA A 78 -4.16 2.88 -0.08
CA ALA A 78 -3.31 3.76 0.70
C ALA A 78 -2.40 4.58 -0.21
N LEU A 79 -2.39 5.89 0.01
CA LEU A 79 -1.50 6.83 -0.63
C LEU A 79 -0.55 7.43 0.40
N PHE A 80 0.74 7.34 0.12
CA PHE A 80 1.83 8.00 0.82
C PHE A 80 2.39 9.07 -0.14
N PRO A 81 1.87 10.32 -0.08
CA PRO A 81 2.24 11.36 -1.04
C PRO A 81 3.74 11.63 -1.00
N VAL A 82 4.37 11.78 -2.16
CA VAL A 82 5.80 12.05 -2.26
C VAL A 82 6.01 13.46 -2.82
N LYS A 83 6.72 14.31 -2.07
CA LYS A 83 7.17 15.63 -2.53
C LYS A 83 8.64 15.81 -2.20
N GLU A 84 9.45 16.15 -3.20
CA GLU A 84 10.90 16.36 -3.03
C GLU A 84 11.60 15.19 -2.30
N LYS A 85 11.28 13.96 -2.68
CA LYS A 85 11.74 12.70 -2.03
C LYS A 85 11.36 12.54 -0.55
N ARG A 86 10.39 13.30 -0.06
CA ARG A 86 9.83 13.16 1.29
C ARG A 86 8.43 12.59 1.22
N VAL A 87 8.17 11.61 2.06
CA VAL A 87 6.85 11.01 2.24
C VAL A 87 6.04 11.87 3.21
N GLY A 88 4.85 12.30 2.78
CA GLY A 88 3.89 13.05 3.57
C GLY A 88 2.95 12.14 4.38
N GLU A 89 1.91 12.74 4.93
CA GLU A 89 0.89 12.01 5.72
C GLU A 89 0.10 11.02 4.84
N ALA A 90 -0.03 9.80 5.34
CA ALA A 90 -0.73 8.72 4.67
C ALA A 90 -2.23 9.03 4.54
N ARG A 91 -2.80 8.68 3.40
CA ARG A 91 -4.24 8.81 3.11
C ARG A 91 -4.81 7.44 2.82
N LEU A 92 -5.83 7.06 3.58
CA LEU A 92 -6.49 5.77 3.45
C LEU A 92 -7.88 5.95 2.87
N THR A 93 -8.32 5.00 2.06
CA THR A 93 -9.71 4.91 1.62
C THR A 93 -10.09 3.45 1.36
N ILE A 94 -11.39 3.24 1.18
CA ILE A 94 -11.95 1.98 0.71
C ILE A 94 -12.54 2.24 -0.67
N LEU A 95 -11.98 1.61 -1.70
CA LEU A 95 -12.47 1.65 -3.07
C LEU A 95 -13.32 0.41 -3.37
N PRO A 96 -14.36 0.53 -4.21
CA PRO A 96 -15.06 -0.63 -4.75
C PRO A 96 -14.09 -1.55 -5.50
N GLU A 97 -14.22 -2.86 -5.32
CA GLU A 97 -13.34 -3.84 -6.00
C GLU A 97 -13.38 -3.72 -7.52
N THR A 98 -14.52 -3.34 -8.10
CA THR A 98 -14.67 -3.10 -9.54
C THR A 98 -13.76 -1.97 -10.05
N ILE A 99 -13.55 -0.92 -9.23
CA ILE A 99 -12.63 0.18 -9.56
C ILE A 99 -11.18 -0.32 -9.51
N LEU A 100 -10.81 -1.04 -8.45
CA LEU A 100 -9.46 -1.62 -8.33
C LEU A 100 -9.15 -2.60 -9.46
N ALA A 101 -10.09 -3.48 -9.81
CA ALA A 101 -9.95 -4.41 -10.92
C ALA A 101 -9.80 -3.69 -12.27
N SER A 102 -10.54 -2.59 -12.47
CA SER A 102 -10.43 -1.77 -13.67
C SER A 102 -9.10 -1.03 -13.77
N LEU A 103 -8.56 -0.54 -12.64
CA LEU A 103 -7.23 0.08 -12.60
C LEU A 103 -6.14 -0.95 -12.87
N ARG A 104 -6.22 -2.14 -12.25
CA ARG A 104 -5.29 -3.24 -12.50
C ARG A 104 -5.29 -3.67 -13.96
N LYS A 105 -6.46 -3.84 -14.56
CA LYS A 105 -6.59 -4.22 -15.98
C LYS A 105 -5.95 -3.19 -16.91
N ARG A 106 -6.19 -1.90 -16.67
CA ARG A 106 -5.54 -0.81 -17.42
C ARG A 106 -4.03 -0.84 -17.26
N HIS A 107 -3.53 -1.06 -16.06
CA HIS A 107 -2.10 -1.17 -15.82
C HIS A 107 -1.47 -2.36 -16.57
N GLU A 108 -2.08 -3.54 -16.50
CA GLU A 108 -1.59 -4.75 -17.17
C GLU A 108 -1.66 -4.67 -18.71
N HIS A 109 -2.69 -4.03 -19.27
CA HIS A 109 -2.91 -4.02 -20.73
C HIS A 109 -2.36 -2.79 -21.43
N GLU A 110 -2.36 -1.63 -20.76
CA GLU A 110 -2.03 -0.34 -21.37
C GLU A 110 -0.71 0.24 -20.82
N GLY A 111 -0.13 -0.40 -19.79
CA GLY A 111 1.10 0.08 -19.13
C GLY A 111 0.91 1.37 -18.34
N GLN A 112 -0.33 1.86 -18.18
CA GLN A 112 -0.63 3.10 -17.47
C GLN A 112 -0.71 2.85 -15.97
N ALA A 113 0.07 3.61 -15.19
CA ALA A 113 -0.08 3.64 -13.74
C ALA A 113 -1.47 4.19 -13.35
N PRO A 114 -2.05 3.77 -12.21
CA PRO A 114 -3.26 4.36 -11.66
C PRO A 114 -3.14 5.89 -11.53
N ASP A 115 -4.10 6.63 -12.08
CA ASP A 115 -4.17 8.09 -11.90
C ASP A 115 -4.61 8.42 -10.47
N LEU A 116 -3.63 8.73 -9.62
CA LEU A 116 -3.86 9.04 -8.21
C LEU A 116 -4.64 10.32 -8.00
N ALA A 117 -4.66 11.24 -8.96
CA ALA A 117 -5.44 12.47 -8.86
C ALA A 117 -6.94 12.21 -9.01
N GLN A 118 -7.35 11.16 -9.73
CA GLN A 118 -8.76 10.75 -9.80
C GLN A 118 -9.25 10.16 -8.48
N ILE A 119 -8.36 9.51 -7.73
CA ILE A 119 -8.68 8.82 -6.48
C ILE A 119 -8.56 9.77 -5.28
N TRP A 120 -7.50 10.58 -5.26
CA TRP A 120 -7.23 11.61 -4.25
C TRP A 120 -6.97 12.97 -4.91
N PRO A 121 -8.02 13.71 -5.31
CA PRO A 121 -7.87 14.96 -6.08
C PRO A 121 -7.15 16.10 -5.37
N LYS A 122 -6.90 15.98 -4.06
CA LYS A 122 -6.14 16.95 -3.25
C LYS A 122 -4.74 16.46 -2.88
N ALA A 123 -4.20 15.45 -3.55
CA ALA A 123 -2.91 14.83 -3.21
C ALA A 123 -1.73 15.28 -4.10
N ALA A 124 -2.02 15.97 -5.20
CA ALA A 124 -1.03 16.60 -6.08
C ALA A 124 -0.52 17.93 -5.51
#